data_AF-A0A8X6WP24-F1
#
_entry.id   AF-A0A8X6WP24-F1
#
_cell.length_a   1.000
_cell.length_b   1.000
_cell.length_c   1.000
_cell.angle_alpha   90.00
_cell.angle_beta   90.00
_cell.angle_gamma   90.00
#
_symmetry.space_group_name_H-M   'P 1'
#
loop_
_entity.id
_entity.type
_entity.pdbx_description
1 polymer ?
#
loop_
_entity_poly.entity_id
_entity_poly.type
_entity_poly.pdbx_seq_one_letter_code
_entity_poly.pdbx_strand_id
1 'polypeptide(L)'
;SSWQNEKAALTRIKNFIDKDDQTFDKNDTRKKLEKLELTYTEFDKADAALPIESSEMEEFETKYYETKAKLPNILENLFVRTNVYNDNSDVFENVSNMKSSNFKLPKINIERFSGDYKDWPSLKIYMHH
;
A
#
# COMPACT_ATOMS: atom_id res chain seq x y z
N SER A 1 13.88 -24.33 3.62
CA SER A 1 12.91 -23.42 4.23
C SER A 1 12.13 -22.71 3.15
N SER A 2 10.79 -22.80 3.16
CA SER A 2 9.94 -21.99 2.28
C SER A 2 10.36 -20.54 2.43
N TRP A 3 10.29 -20.00 3.65
CA TRP A 3 10.54 -18.60 4.05
C TRP A 3 11.76 -17.87 3.46
N GLN A 4 12.84 -18.60 3.15
CA GLN A 4 14.03 -18.00 2.54
C GLN A 4 13.77 -17.57 1.08
N ASN A 5 12.87 -18.28 0.40
CA ASN A 5 12.47 -17.97 -0.97
C ASN A 5 11.60 -16.72 -1.03
N GLU A 6 10.69 -16.53 -0.08
CA GLU A 6 9.80 -15.38 0.01
C GLU A 6 10.59 -14.12 0.40
N LYS A 7 11.55 -14.23 1.34
CA LYS A 7 12.52 -13.16 1.64
C LYS A 7 13.33 -12.74 0.41
N ALA A 8 13.82 -13.71 -0.35
CA ALA A 8 14.56 -13.44 -1.58
C ALA A 8 13.66 -12.79 -2.65
N ALA A 9 12.39 -13.20 -2.75
CA ALA A 9 11.43 -12.62 -3.67
C ALA A 9 11.11 -11.16 -3.32
N LEU A 10 10.84 -10.86 -2.05
CA LEU A 10 10.60 -9.50 -1.55
C LEU A 10 11.82 -8.60 -1.81
N THR A 11 13.02 -9.10 -1.52
CA THR A 11 14.26 -8.34 -1.75
C THR A 11 14.44 -7.99 -3.22
N ARG A 12 14.14 -8.91 -4.16
CA ARG A 12 14.22 -8.63 -5.60
C ARG A 12 13.20 -7.58 -6.05
N ILE A 13 12.00 -7.59 -5.48
CA ILE A 13 10.96 -6.60 -5.79
C ILE A 13 11.34 -5.24 -5.20
N LYS A 14 11.81 -5.19 -3.96
CA LYS A 14 12.31 -3.96 -3.32
C LYS A 14 13.46 -3.33 -4.12
N ASN A 15 14.45 -4.14 -4.50
CA ASN A 15 15.58 -3.68 -5.32
C ASN A 15 15.17 -3.24 -6.74
N PHE A 16 14.00 -3.64 -7.23
CA PHE A 16 13.45 -3.13 -8.48
C PHE A 16 12.81 -1.75 -8.28
N ILE A 17 12.16 -1.52 -7.14
CA ILE A 17 11.51 -0.24 -6.82
C ILE A 17 12.54 0.83 -6.46
N ASP A 18 13.56 0.48 -5.68
CA ASP A 18 14.54 1.44 -5.15
C ASP A 18 15.61 1.84 -6.20
N LYS A 19 15.50 1.37 -7.44
CA LYS A 19 16.36 1.81 -8.56
C LYS A 19 15.80 3.08 -9.18
N ASP A 20 16.41 4.21 -8.86
CA ASP A 20 16.01 5.55 -9.32
C ASP A 20 16.04 5.73 -10.85
N ASP A 21 16.84 4.93 -11.57
CA ASP A 21 17.09 5.10 -13.02
C ASP A 21 16.27 4.13 -13.90
N GLN A 22 15.24 3.47 -13.34
CA GLN A 22 14.51 2.42 -14.04
C GLN A 22 13.25 2.93 -14.76
N THR A 23 13.15 2.68 -16.06
CA THR A 23 11.88 2.81 -16.80
C THR A 23 10.92 1.72 -16.35
N PHE A 24 9.91 2.09 -15.59
CA PHE A 24 8.87 1.16 -15.15
C PHE A 24 7.91 0.83 -16.30
N ASP A 25 7.85 -0.44 -16.68
CA ASP A 25 6.78 -0.94 -17.56
C ASP A 25 5.52 -1.24 -16.73
N LYS A 26 4.35 -0.85 -17.24
CA LYS A 26 3.07 -1.01 -16.54
C LYS A 26 2.74 -2.48 -16.28
N ASN A 27 2.97 -3.34 -17.27
CA ASN A 27 2.67 -4.77 -17.15
C ASN A 27 3.67 -5.47 -16.22
N ASP A 28 4.95 -5.12 -16.29
CA ASP A 28 5.98 -5.65 -15.39
C ASP A 28 5.73 -5.22 -13.93
N THR A 29 5.38 -3.96 -13.71
CA THR A 29 5.04 -3.42 -12.38
C THR A 29 3.81 -4.12 -11.80
N ARG A 30 2.78 -4.37 -12.63
CA ARG A 30 1.57 -5.11 -12.22
C ARG A 30 1.88 -6.57 -11.87
N LYS A 31 2.69 -7.27 -12.69
CA LYS A 31 3.12 -8.65 -12.41
C LYS A 31 3.92 -8.75 -11.10
N LYS A 32 4.74 -7.74 -10.78
CA LYS A 32 5.48 -7.69 -9.52
C LYS A 32 4.58 -7.45 -8.32
N LEU A 33 3.52 -6.65 -8.46
CA LEU A 33 2.52 -6.47 -7.42
C LEU A 33 1.77 -7.78 -7.13
N GLU A 34 1.31 -8.48 -8.17
CA GLU A 34 0.65 -9.78 -8.02
C GLU A 34 1.57 -10.81 -7.36
N LYS A 35 2.85 -10.84 -7.77
CA LYS A 35 3.87 -11.70 -7.15
C LYS A 35 4.13 -11.34 -5.69
N LEU A 36 4.12 -10.06 -5.33
CA LEU A 36 4.29 -9.59 -3.96
C LEU A 36 3.14 -10.08 -3.08
N GLU A 37 1.89 -9.98 -3.55
CA GLU A 37 0.71 -10.48 -2.83
C GLU A 37 0.77 -11.99 -2.66
N LEU A 38 1.11 -12.74 -3.71
CA LEU A 38 1.29 -14.19 -3.62
C LEU A 38 2.33 -14.57 -2.56
N THR A 39 3.48 -13.87 -2.56
CA THR A 39 4.58 -14.10 -1.60
C THR A 39 4.11 -13.93 -0.15
N TYR A 40 3.26 -12.94 0.14
CA TYR A 40 2.71 -12.74 1.49
C TYR A 40 1.68 -13.80 1.86
N THR A 41 0.83 -14.24 0.92
CA THR A 41 -0.11 -15.33 1.20
C THR A 41 0.56 -16.68 1.43
N GLU A 42 1.70 -16.93 0.77
CA GLU A 42 2.53 -18.12 1.00
C GLU A 42 3.23 -18.04 2.36
N PHE A 43 3.69 -16.83 2.73
CA PHE A 43 4.26 -16.56 4.04
C PHE A 43 3.25 -16.80 5.18
N ASP A 44 2.06 -16.22 5.11
CA ASP A 44 1.00 -16.36 6.12
C ASP A 44 0.60 -17.83 6.34
N LYS A 45 0.56 -18.63 5.26
CA LYS A 45 0.33 -20.08 5.34
C LYS A 45 1.50 -20.85 5.97
N ALA A 46 2.74 -20.41 5.73
CA ALA A 46 3.93 -21.05 6.28
C ALA A 46 4.14 -20.69 7.77
N ASP A 47 3.76 -19.48 8.17
CA ASP A 47 3.81 -19.02 9.56
C ASP A 47 2.82 -19.77 10.46
N ALA A 48 1.61 -20.07 9.95
CA ALA A 48 0.65 -20.94 10.63
C ALA A 48 1.20 -22.34 10.97
N ALA A 49 2.32 -22.76 10.38
CA ALA A 49 2.93 -24.07 10.55
C ALA A 49 4.22 -24.08 11.39
N LEU A 50 4.85 -22.94 11.68
CA LEU A 50 6.15 -22.89 12.36
C LEU A 50 6.25 -21.73 13.36
N PRO A 51 6.89 -21.93 14.53
CA PRO A 51 7.19 -20.82 15.44
C PRO A 51 8.37 -20.01 14.89
N ILE A 52 8.08 -19.02 14.05
CA ILE A 52 9.07 -18.06 13.55
C ILE A 52 9.38 -17.06 14.67
N GLU A 53 10.65 -16.65 14.82
CA GLU A 53 11.02 -15.59 15.77
C GLU A 53 10.32 -14.27 15.39
N SER A 54 9.58 -13.70 16.34
CA SER A 54 8.79 -12.47 16.17
C SER A 54 9.55 -11.30 15.52
N SER A 55 10.84 -11.15 15.82
CA SER A 55 11.69 -10.08 15.26
C SER A 55 11.93 -10.24 13.76
N GLU A 56 12.13 -11.47 13.28
CA GLU A 56 12.41 -11.69 11.85
C GLU A 56 11.14 -11.58 10.99
N MET A 57 9.98 -11.85 11.61
CA MET A 57 8.66 -11.62 11.04
C MET A 57 8.40 -10.12 10.88
N GLU A 58 8.57 -9.34 11.95
CA GLU A 58 8.31 -7.90 11.95
C GLU A 58 9.13 -7.17 10.87
N GLU A 59 10.40 -7.54 10.70
CA GLU A 59 11.23 -7.01 9.62
C GLU A 59 10.70 -7.34 8.22
N PHE A 60 10.19 -8.55 8.03
CA PHE A 60 9.64 -8.99 6.76
C PHE A 60 8.35 -8.24 6.43
N GLU A 61 7.45 -8.14 7.40
CA GLU A 61 6.19 -7.41 7.24
C GLU A 61 6.43 -5.93 6.98
N THR A 62 7.33 -5.31 7.72
CA THR A 62 7.71 -3.90 7.51
C THR A 62 8.17 -3.69 6.07
N LYS A 63 9.12 -4.53 5.59
CA LYS A 63 9.62 -4.45 4.20
C LYS A 63 8.52 -4.74 3.18
N TYR A 64 7.59 -5.66 3.46
CA TYR A 64 6.45 -5.96 2.59
C TYR A 64 5.51 -4.77 2.47
N TYR A 65 5.06 -4.19 3.57
CA TYR A 65 4.11 -3.08 3.57
C TYR A 65 4.73 -1.81 2.94
N GLU A 66 6.01 -1.53 3.19
CA GLU A 66 6.74 -0.46 2.50
C GLU A 66 6.74 -0.66 0.97
N THR A 67 7.06 -1.88 0.53
CA THR A 67 7.12 -2.23 -0.90
C THR A 67 5.73 -2.15 -1.54
N LYS A 68 4.70 -2.62 -0.83
CA LYS A 68 3.30 -2.58 -1.28
C LYS A 68 2.78 -1.15 -1.39
N ALA A 69 3.20 -0.23 -0.53
CA ALA A 69 2.79 1.17 -0.61
C ALA A 69 3.40 1.89 -1.83
N LYS A 70 4.59 1.51 -2.28
CA LYS A 70 5.29 2.17 -3.39
C LYS A 70 4.77 1.74 -4.78
N LEU A 71 4.42 0.47 -4.98
CA LEU A 71 4.01 -0.08 -6.28
C LEU A 71 2.76 0.59 -6.89
N PRO A 72 1.67 0.85 -6.14
CA PRO A 72 0.49 1.55 -6.66
C PRO A 72 0.82 2.98 -7.10
N ASN A 73 1.63 3.70 -6.32
CA ASN A 73 2.05 5.07 -6.68
C ASN A 73 2.84 5.09 -7.99
N ILE A 74 3.68 4.08 -8.25
CA ILE A 74 4.37 3.92 -9.53
C ILE A 74 3.38 3.68 -10.68
N LEU A 75 2.39 2.80 -10.47
CA LEU A 75 1.36 2.52 -11.47
C LEU A 75 0.48 3.74 -11.80
N GLU A 76 0.11 4.53 -10.79
CA GLU A 76 -0.62 5.79 -10.98
C GLU A 76 0.22 6.81 -11.75
N ASN A 77 1.49 6.99 -11.38
CA ASN A 77 2.40 7.88 -12.09
C ASN A 77 2.61 7.47 -13.56
N LEU A 78 2.66 6.17 -13.85
CA LEU A 78 2.71 5.65 -15.22
C LEU A 78 1.43 5.96 -16.00
N PHE A 79 0.26 5.81 -15.37
CA PHE A 79 -1.03 6.13 -15.99
C PHE A 79 -1.14 7.61 -16.36
N VAL A 80 -0.70 8.51 -15.47
CA VAL A 80 -0.67 9.96 -15.73
C VAL A 80 0.23 10.27 -16.92
N ARG A 81 1.44 9.69 -16.99
CA ARG A 81 2.36 9.91 -18.12
C ARG A 81 1.80 9.43 -19.44
N THR A 82 1.14 8.27 -19.49
CA THR A 82 0.55 7.75 -20.73
C THR A 82 -0.61 8.59 -21.23
N ASN A 83 -1.42 9.18 -20.34
CA ASN A 83 -2.53 10.03 -20.75
C ASN A 83 -2.05 11.41 -21.21
N VAL A 84 -1.05 11.99 -20.54
CA VAL A 84 -0.46 13.28 -20.95
C VAL A 84 0.21 13.18 -22.33
N TYR A 85 0.78 12.03 -22.70
CA TYR A 85 1.41 11.87 -24.02
C TYR A 85 0.41 11.63 -25.16
N ASN A 86 -0.80 11.16 -24.86
CA ASN A 86 -1.80 10.81 -25.89
C ASN A 86 -2.76 11.97 -26.23
N ASP A 87 -2.74 13.05 -25.45
CA ASP A 87 -3.59 14.24 -25.64
C ASP A 87 -2.82 15.47 -26.15
N ASN A 88 -1.54 15.30 -26.51
CA ASN A 88 -0.66 16.39 -26.94
C ASN A 88 -0.41 16.40 -28.46
N SER A 89 -1.49 16.34 -29.23
CA SER A 89 -1.61 17.20 -30.41
C SER A 89 -2.66 18.27 -30.10
N ASP A 90 -2.21 19.50 -29.85
CA ASP A 90 -2.99 20.77 -29.81
C ASP A 90 -3.46 21.39 -28.47
N VAL A 91 -2.90 21.08 -27.29
CA VAL A 91 -3.28 21.85 -26.07
C VAL A 91 -2.09 22.26 -25.20
N PHE A 92 -1.19 23.06 -25.75
CA PHE A 92 -0.18 23.81 -25.00
C PHE A 92 -0.61 25.28 -24.78
N GLU A 93 -1.82 25.52 -24.27
CA GLU A 93 -2.24 26.88 -23.88
C GLU A 93 -3.42 26.85 -22.89
N ASN A 94 -3.15 26.62 -21.59
CA ASN A 94 -3.89 27.17 -20.43
C ASN A 94 -3.59 26.44 -19.10
N VAL A 95 -2.33 26.46 -18.63
CA VAL A 95 -2.01 25.94 -17.28
C VAL A 95 -1.98 27.05 -16.19
N SER A 96 -2.29 28.29 -16.54
CA SER A 96 -2.19 29.43 -15.60
C SER A 96 -3.44 29.71 -14.77
N ASN A 97 -4.53 28.95 -14.92
CA ASN A 97 -5.82 29.28 -14.28
C ASN A 97 -6.48 28.15 -13.48
N MET A 98 -5.72 27.19 -12.98
CA MET A 98 -6.26 26.18 -12.05
C MET A 98 -6.43 26.81 -10.67
N LYS A 99 -7.61 27.41 -10.43
CA LYS A 99 -8.02 27.88 -9.10
C LYS A 99 -7.84 26.75 -8.10
N SER A 100 -7.03 26.97 -7.07
CA SER A 100 -6.91 26.06 -5.93
C SER A 100 -8.29 25.86 -5.33
N SER A 101 -8.86 24.67 -5.50
CA SER A 101 -10.12 24.33 -4.85
C SER A 101 -9.85 24.17 -3.35
N ASN A 102 -10.27 25.15 -2.57
CA ASN A 102 -10.21 25.09 -1.11
C ASN A 102 -11.34 24.17 -0.61
N PHE A 103 -11.14 22.85 -0.72
CA PHE A 103 -12.03 21.87 -0.13
C PHE A 103 -11.88 21.91 1.40
N LYS A 104 -12.89 22.42 2.10
CA LYS A 104 -12.93 22.40 3.56
C LYS A 104 -13.54 21.08 4.01
N LEU A 105 -12.78 20.30 4.76
CA LEU A 105 -13.29 19.10 5.42
C LEU A 105 -14.40 19.47 6.42
N PRO A 106 -15.44 18.64 6.56
CA PRO A 106 -16.44 18.82 7.60
C PRO A 106 -15.76 18.76 8.97
N LYS A 107 -16.10 19.72 9.83
CA LYS A 107 -15.61 19.74 11.21
C LYS A 107 -16.33 18.64 12.00
N ILE A 108 -15.57 17.66 12.46
CA ILE A 108 -16.06 16.63 13.38
C ILE A 108 -15.91 17.16 14.80
N ASN A 109 -17.01 17.23 15.55
CA ASN A 109 -16.98 17.52 16.97
C ASN A 109 -16.89 16.20 17.72
N ILE A 110 -15.67 15.81 18.11
CA ILE A 110 -15.45 14.60 18.92
C ILE A 110 -15.52 15.05 20.38
N GLU A 111 -16.48 14.51 21.12
CA GLU A 111 -16.55 14.76 22.56
C GLU A 111 -15.28 14.27 23.24
N ARG A 112 -14.82 15.02 24.25
CA ARG A 112 -13.63 14.66 25.01
C ARG A 112 -13.92 13.38 25.78
N PHE A 113 -13.30 12.28 25.35
CA PHE A 113 -13.34 11.03 26.08
C PHE A 113 -12.59 11.18 27.41
N SER A 114 -13.29 10.99 28.52
CA SER A 114 -12.75 11.13 29.88
C SER A 114 -11.84 9.97 30.28
N GLY A 115 -12.02 8.80 29.62
CA GLY A 115 -11.39 7.55 30.01
C GLY A 115 -12.12 6.79 31.12
N ASP A 116 -13.19 7.36 31.71
CA ASP A 116 -13.96 6.69 32.75
C ASP A 116 -14.66 5.45 32.19
N TYR A 117 -14.54 4.33 32.90
CA TYR A 117 -15.12 3.03 32.49
C TYR A 117 -16.64 3.08 32.23
N LYS A 118 -17.33 4.08 32.78
CA LYS A 118 -18.77 4.33 32.56
C LYS A 118 -19.08 4.90 31.17
N ASP A 119 -18.12 5.59 30.58
CA ASP A 119 -18.21 6.20 29.25
C ASP A 119 -17.81 5.21 28.14
N TRP A 120 -17.42 3.98 28.51
CA TRP A 120 -17.09 2.95 27.55
C TRP A 120 -18.39 2.42 26.92
N PRO A 121 -18.42 2.28 25.58
CA PRO A 121 -19.56 1.66 24.92
C PRO A 121 -19.75 0.23 25.46
N SER A 122 -20.95 -0.05 25.98
CA SER A 122 -21.29 -1.37 26.48
C SER A 122 -21.19 -2.40 25.37
N LEU A 123 -20.46 -3.49 25.59
CA LEU A 123 -20.42 -4.64 24.69
C LEU A 123 -21.81 -5.30 24.66
N LYS A 124 -22.59 -4.99 23.61
CA LYS A 124 -23.83 -5.73 23.33
C LYS A 124 -23.47 -7.08 22.72
N ILE A 125 -23.34 -8.10 23.56
CA ILE A 125 -23.27 -9.48 23.10
C ILE A 125 -24.69 -9.87 22.68
N TYR A 126 -24.95 -9.91 21.37
CA TYR A 126 -26.18 -10.47 20.84
C TYR A 126 -26.10 -12.00 20.95
N MET A 127 -26.61 -12.56 22.04
CA MET A 127 -26.93 -13.99 22.10
C MET A 127 -28.32 -14.20 21.48
N HIS A 128 -28.34 -14.78 20.28
CA HIS A 128 -29.56 -15.39 19.74
C HIS A 128 -29.77 -16.73 20.44
N HIS A 129 -30.88 -16.85 21.18
CA HIS A 129 -31.44 -18.13 21.66
C HIS A 129 -32.30 -18.77 20.57
#